data_AF-A0A2T7F1H5-F1
#
_entry.id   AF-A0A2T7F1H5-F1
#
_cell.length_a   1.000
_cell.length_b   1.000
_cell.length_c   1.000
_cell.angle_alpha   90.00
_cell.angle_beta   90.00
_cell.angle_gamma   90.00
#
_symmetry.space_group_name_H-M   'P 1'
#
loop_
_entity.id
_entity.type
_entity.pdbx_description
1 polymer ?
#
loop_
_entity_poly.entity_id
_entity_poly.type
_entity_poly.pdbx_seq_one_letter_code
_entity_poly.pdbx_strand_id
1 'polypeptide(L)'
;MLCQISNSAGPQEGKGRQGRTGSADSDMDIAGLPSDILVEVTASIATRSATPLNDIVNLRRSCKVFRDATAARKVGRCMAVHREWRLHWWDKARFLSVLRRCAASGNPEASYILGLEEFCNRRKASGLRHLLHAMEHGHAAAAYMMGMITLHDSLRSPGGAEQALERLDCFSSAPASSGPSRTRRRMASVRREAVSVMRRLTLRRWRMPEPPTPCANPWCGKVESKRAEAWDGDGDDERWFCSQICWWKHEYCKFIDKI
;
A
#
# COMPACT_ATOMS: atom_id res chain seq x y z
N MET A 1 -70.58 8.22 -24.45
CA MET A 1 -69.68 8.90 -25.41
C MET A 1 -68.87 7.80 -26.08
N LEU A 2 -69.24 7.50 -27.34
CA LEU A 2 -68.83 6.35 -28.15
C LEU A 2 -67.46 6.59 -28.79
N CYS A 3 -66.63 5.54 -28.94
CA CYS A 3 -66.24 5.01 -30.26
C CYS A 3 -65.26 3.83 -30.13
N GLN A 4 -65.75 2.65 -30.49
CA GLN A 4 -64.99 1.57 -31.11
C GLN A 4 -64.83 1.88 -32.60
N ILE A 5 -63.66 1.66 -33.22
CA ILE A 5 -63.47 1.32 -34.65
C ILE A 5 -62.16 0.51 -34.74
N SER A 6 -62.19 -0.83 -34.83
CA SER A 6 -62.24 -1.69 -36.04
C SER A 6 -60.87 -2.00 -36.66
N ASN A 7 -60.58 -3.30 -36.76
CA ASN A 7 -59.52 -3.91 -37.56
C ASN A 7 -59.69 -3.64 -39.06
N SER A 8 -58.58 -3.54 -39.79
CA SER A 8 -58.51 -4.02 -41.17
C SER A 8 -57.11 -4.54 -41.49
N ALA A 9 -57.09 -5.82 -41.87
CA ALA A 9 -55.95 -6.52 -42.44
C ALA A 9 -55.76 -6.11 -43.91
N GLY A 10 -54.51 -5.92 -44.31
CA GLY A 10 -54.08 -5.92 -45.71
C GLY A 10 -53.05 -7.02 -45.92
N PRO A 11 -53.14 -7.86 -46.96
CA PRO A 11 -52.07 -8.75 -47.35
C PRO A 11 -51.22 -8.07 -48.43
N GLN A 12 -49.90 -8.29 -48.41
CA GLN A 12 -49.13 -8.64 -49.61
C GLN A 12 -47.64 -8.89 -49.33
N GLU A 13 -47.22 -10.03 -49.90
CA GLU A 13 -45.96 -10.28 -50.60
C GLU A 13 -44.64 -10.41 -49.84
N GLY A 14 -44.08 -11.62 -49.97
CA GLY A 14 -42.78 -12.00 -49.49
C GLY A 14 -41.64 -11.36 -50.28
N LYS A 15 -40.49 -11.29 -49.61
CA LYS A 15 -39.18 -11.28 -50.26
C LYS A 15 -38.28 -12.24 -49.51
N GLY A 16 -37.78 -13.21 -50.27
CA GLY A 16 -36.88 -14.26 -49.80
C GLY A 16 -35.70 -13.67 -49.04
N ARG A 17 -35.44 -14.24 -47.87
CA ARG A 17 -34.26 -13.91 -47.08
C ARG A 17 -33.08 -14.61 -47.73
N GLN A 18 -32.34 -13.86 -48.55
CA GLN A 18 -31.05 -14.25 -49.09
C GLN A 18 -30.16 -14.74 -47.94
N GLY A 19 -29.79 -16.02 -47.97
CA GLY A 19 -28.78 -16.59 -47.09
C GLY A 19 -27.47 -15.86 -47.33
N ARG A 20 -27.09 -14.99 -46.40
CA ARG A 20 -25.77 -14.42 -46.36
C ARG A 20 -24.90 -15.42 -45.62
N THR A 21 -24.22 -16.27 -46.37
CA THR A 21 -23.08 -17.06 -45.90
C THR A 21 -22.00 -16.07 -45.46
N GLY A 22 -22.04 -15.70 -44.18
CA GLY A 22 -20.99 -14.94 -43.53
C GLY A 22 -19.81 -15.87 -43.29
N SER A 23 -18.75 -15.62 -44.06
CA SER A 23 -17.39 -16.08 -43.79
C SER A 23 -17.11 -16.01 -42.30
N ALA A 24 -16.64 -17.12 -41.72
CA ALA A 24 -16.13 -17.18 -40.36
C ALA A 24 -14.84 -16.35 -40.28
N ASP A 25 -15.00 -15.04 -40.20
CA ASP A 25 -13.97 -14.19 -39.64
C ASP A 25 -14.00 -14.50 -38.14
N SER A 26 -13.01 -15.26 -37.69
CA SER A 26 -12.80 -15.53 -36.27
C SER A 26 -12.30 -14.24 -35.62
N ASP A 27 -13.17 -13.24 -35.57
CA ASP A 27 -13.00 -12.04 -34.79
C ASP A 27 -13.03 -12.50 -33.33
N MET A 28 -11.84 -12.67 -32.73
CA MET A 28 -11.73 -12.96 -31.31
C MET A 28 -12.21 -11.72 -30.56
N ASP A 29 -13.53 -11.63 -30.37
CA ASP A 29 -14.14 -10.65 -29.49
C ASP A 29 -13.51 -10.82 -28.10
N ILE A 30 -13.15 -9.70 -27.48
CA ILE A 30 -12.61 -9.67 -26.12
C ILE A 30 -13.58 -10.31 -25.12
N ALA A 31 -14.88 -10.35 -25.45
CA ALA A 31 -15.90 -11.05 -24.69
C ALA A 31 -15.80 -12.59 -24.77
N GLY A 32 -15.08 -13.12 -25.75
CA GLY A 32 -14.77 -14.55 -25.88
C GLY A 32 -13.57 -15.01 -25.05
N LEU A 33 -12.82 -14.09 -24.42
CA LEU A 33 -11.71 -14.45 -23.54
C LEU A 33 -12.22 -15.00 -22.20
N PRO A 34 -11.52 -16.01 -21.62
CA PRO A 34 -11.78 -16.46 -20.27
C PRO A 34 -11.71 -15.33 -19.23
N SER A 35 -12.63 -15.34 -18.26
CA SER A 35 -12.79 -14.27 -17.28
C SER A 35 -11.58 -14.09 -16.37
N ASP A 36 -10.87 -15.17 -16.07
CA ASP A 36 -9.60 -15.20 -15.35
C ASP A 36 -8.50 -14.44 -16.09
N ILE A 37 -8.37 -14.63 -17.41
CA ILE A 37 -7.40 -13.88 -18.24
C ILE A 37 -7.71 -12.39 -18.21
N LEU A 38 -8.99 -12.01 -18.29
CA LEU A 38 -9.41 -10.61 -18.23
C LEU A 38 -9.13 -9.99 -16.85
N VAL A 39 -9.31 -10.74 -15.77
CA VAL A 39 -8.93 -10.33 -14.41
C VAL A 39 -7.42 -10.18 -14.30
N GLU A 40 -6.61 -11.08 -14.88
CA GLU A 40 -5.15 -10.96 -14.87
C GLU A 40 -4.66 -9.72 -15.62
N VAL A 41 -5.20 -9.45 -16.82
CA VAL A 41 -4.87 -8.25 -17.59
C VAL A 41 -5.23 -7.01 -16.78
N THR A 42 -6.43 -6.99 -16.19
CA THR A 42 -6.89 -5.87 -15.37
C THR A 42 -6.03 -5.67 -14.11
N ALA A 43 -5.64 -6.76 -13.45
CA ALA A 43 -4.76 -6.75 -12.28
C ALA A 43 -3.35 -6.25 -12.65
N SER A 44 -2.83 -6.66 -13.81
CA SER A 44 -1.57 -6.17 -14.36
C SER A 44 -1.61 -4.66 -14.59
N ILE A 45 -2.70 -4.15 -15.17
CA ILE A 45 -2.93 -2.71 -15.36
C ILE A 45 -2.99 -1.99 -14.01
N ALA A 46 -3.78 -2.49 -13.05
CA ALA A 46 -3.86 -1.92 -11.71
C ALA A 46 -2.51 -1.85 -10.98
N THR A 47 -1.61 -2.79 -11.26
CA THR A 47 -0.29 -2.89 -10.63
C THR A 47 0.75 -2.00 -11.33
N ARG A 48 0.74 -1.96 -12.67
CA ARG A 48 1.85 -1.43 -13.48
C ARG A 48 1.59 -0.08 -14.09
N SER A 49 0.32 0.32 -14.25
CA SER A 49 -0.05 1.61 -14.84
C SER A 49 0.51 2.79 -14.03
N ALA A 50 0.89 3.86 -14.72
CA ALA A 50 1.23 5.14 -14.08
C ALA A 50 0.01 5.82 -13.42
N THR A 51 -1.20 5.50 -13.88
CA THR A 51 -2.48 6.07 -13.43
C THR A 51 -3.50 4.94 -13.19
N PRO A 52 -3.22 4.01 -12.26
CA PRO A 52 -4.02 2.78 -12.11
C PRO A 52 -5.50 3.04 -11.83
N LEU A 53 -5.84 4.07 -11.05
CA LEU A 53 -7.25 4.38 -10.78
C LEU A 53 -7.99 4.84 -12.04
N ASN A 54 -7.37 5.73 -12.83
CA ASN A 54 -7.98 6.26 -14.04
C ASN A 54 -8.18 5.15 -15.08
N ASP A 55 -7.17 4.31 -15.26
CA ASP A 55 -7.21 3.22 -16.24
C ASP A 55 -8.26 2.17 -15.86
N ILE A 56 -8.36 1.81 -14.56
CA ILE A 56 -9.40 0.90 -14.07
C ILE A 56 -10.80 1.51 -14.22
N VAL A 57 -10.97 2.81 -14.00
CA VAL A 57 -12.26 3.49 -14.25
C VAL A 57 -12.61 3.49 -15.73
N ASN A 58 -11.64 3.72 -16.61
CA ASN A 58 -11.84 3.70 -18.06
C ASN A 58 -12.18 2.29 -18.57
N LEU A 59 -11.46 1.27 -18.11
CA LEU A 59 -11.76 -0.14 -18.42
C LEU A 59 -13.15 -0.53 -17.93
N ARG A 60 -13.55 -0.10 -16.73
CA ARG A 60 -14.90 -0.38 -16.22
C ARG A 60 -15.99 0.23 -17.11
N ARG A 61 -15.70 1.35 -17.77
CA ARG A 61 -16.66 2.07 -18.64
C ARG A 61 -16.67 1.53 -20.07
N SER A 62 -15.64 0.81 -20.51
CA SER A 62 -15.53 0.38 -21.91
C SER A 62 -16.52 -0.72 -22.27
N CYS A 63 -16.63 -1.78 -21.45
CA CYS A 63 -17.55 -2.88 -21.71
C CYS A 63 -17.98 -3.63 -20.45
N LYS A 64 -19.02 -4.47 -20.59
CA LYS A 64 -19.54 -5.29 -19.47
C LYS A 64 -18.48 -6.25 -18.92
N VAL A 65 -17.71 -6.87 -19.80
CA VAL A 65 -16.70 -7.87 -19.43
C VAL A 65 -15.58 -7.26 -18.57
N PHE A 66 -15.08 -6.07 -18.93
CA PHE A 66 -14.11 -5.36 -18.09
C PHE A 66 -14.74 -4.74 -16.84
N ARG A 67 -16.01 -4.34 -16.88
CA ARG A 67 -16.72 -3.94 -15.65
C ARG A 67 -16.71 -5.07 -14.61
N ASP A 68 -16.95 -6.30 -15.04
CA ASP A 68 -16.93 -7.47 -14.17
C ASP A 68 -15.48 -7.81 -13.73
N ALA A 69 -14.52 -7.80 -14.66
CA ALA A 69 -13.10 -8.04 -14.35
C ALA A 69 -12.53 -7.02 -13.35
N THR A 70 -12.84 -5.72 -13.50
CA THR A 70 -12.42 -4.66 -12.58
C THR A 70 -13.09 -4.71 -11.21
N ALA A 71 -14.15 -5.51 -11.06
CA ALA A 71 -14.80 -5.75 -9.77
C ALA A 71 -14.15 -6.91 -9.00
N ALA A 72 -13.30 -7.72 -9.65
CA ALA A 72 -12.62 -8.83 -8.99
C ALA A 72 -11.73 -8.34 -7.84
N ARG A 73 -11.81 -9.04 -6.70
CA ARG A 73 -11.03 -8.74 -5.49
C ARG A 73 -9.53 -8.62 -5.76
N LYS A 74 -9.01 -9.44 -6.70
CA LYS A 74 -7.60 -9.43 -7.10
C LYS A 74 -7.14 -8.04 -7.58
N VAL A 75 -7.96 -7.34 -8.36
CA VAL A 75 -7.65 -6.00 -8.89
C VAL A 75 -7.45 -4.99 -7.75
N GLY A 76 -8.37 -4.97 -6.78
CA GLY A 76 -8.24 -4.12 -5.59
C GLY A 76 -7.03 -4.48 -4.74
N ARG A 77 -6.75 -5.79 -4.61
CA ARG A 77 -5.63 -6.33 -3.83
C ARG A 77 -4.26 -5.91 -4.37
N CYS A 78 -4.08 -5.85 -5.69
CA CYS A 78 -2.79 -5.56 -6.32
C CYS A 78 -2.63 -4.11 -6.80
N MET A 79 -3.67 -3.28 -6.69
CA MET A 79 -3.61 -1.90 -7.19
C MET A 79 -2.50 -1.10 -6.52
N ALA A 80 -1.66 -0.44 -7.33
CA ALA A 80 -0.55 0.40 -6.88
C ALA A 80 -1.04 1.77 -6.36
N VAL A 81 -1.64 1.78 -5.17
CA VAL A 81 -2.31 2.96 -4.59
C VAL A 81 -1.35 4.13 -4.30
N HIS A 82 -0.04 3.87 -4.12
CA HIS A 82 0.96 4.94 -3.97
C HIS A 82 1.04 5.87 -5.18
N ARG A 83 0.69 5.38 -6.38
CA ARG A 83 0.69 6.17 -7.63
C ARG A 83 -0.42 7.20 -7.66
N GLU A 84 -1.45 7.03 -6.83
CA GLU A 84 -2.61 7.91 -6.74
C GLU A 84 -2.42 9.05 -5.74
N TRP A 85 -1.17 9.36 -5.35
CA TRP A 85 -0.91 10.37 -4.31
C TRP A 85 -1.35 11.78 -4.67
N ARG A 86 -1.44 12.09 -5.97
CA ARG A 86 -2.01 13.36 -6.42
C ARG A 86 -3.44 13.50 -5.89
N LEU A 87 -4.22 12.42 -5.90
CA LEU A 87 -5.61 12.43 -5.48
C LEU A 87 -5.78 12.81 -4.01
N HIS A 88 -4.82 12.49 -3.14
CA HIS A 88 -4.85 12.91 -1.73
C HIS A 88 -5.01 14.44 -1.58
N TRP A 89 -4.41 15.22 -2.48
CA TRP A 89 -4.43 16.69 -2.43
C TRP A 89 -5.67 17.29 -3.10
N TRP A 90 -6.10 16.73 -4.23
CA TRP A 90 -7.22 17.29 -5.01
C TRP A 90 -8.59 16.81 -4.54
N ASP A 91 -8.67 15.56 -4.07
CA ASP A 91 -9.92 14.93 -3.63
C ASP A 91 -9.60 13.87 -2.58
N LYS A 92 -9.31 14.36 -1.36
CA LYS A 92 -8.98 13.52 -0.22
C LYS A 92 -10.08 12.49 0.07
N ALA A 93 -11.36 12.85 -0.10
CA ALA A 93 -12.47 11.94 0.15
C ALA A 93 -12.44 10.74 -0.81
N ARG A 94 -12.24 10.99 -2.10
CA ARG A 94 -12.10 9.92 -3.10
C ARG A 94 -10.84 9.10 -2.89
N PHE A 95 -9.71 9.72 -2.55
CA PHE A 95 -8.49 8.99 -2.21
C PHE A 95 -8.71 8.01 -1.04
N LEU A 96 -9.32 8.47 0.06
CA LEU A 96 -9.63 7.61 1.20
C LEU A 96 -10.64 6.51 0.84
N SER A 97 -11.61 6.80 -0.03
CA SER A 97 -12.56 5.79 -0.54
C SER A 97 -11.83 4.68 -1.31
N VAL A 98 -10.89 5.04 -2.18
CA VAL A 98 -10.06 4.10 -2.92
C VAL A 98 -9.21 3.25 -1.98
N LEU A 99 -8.53 3.87 -1.02
CA LEU A 99 -7.73 3.14 -0.02
C LEU A 99 -8.59 2.14 0.76
N ARG A 100 -9.77 2.53 1.24
CA ARG A 100 -10.66 1.61 1.97
C ARG A 100 -11.09 0.42 1.14
N ARG A 101 -11.43 0.63 -0.14
CA ARG A 101 -11.82 -0.46 -1.06
C ARG A 101 -10.66 -1.43 -1.32
N CYS A 102 -9.46 -0.91 -1.53
CA CYS A 102 -8.27 -1.73 -1.71
C CYS A 102 -7.88 -2.47 -0.43
N ALA A 103 -7.92 -1.82 0.73
CA ALA A 103 -7.68 -2.44 2.03
C ALA A 103 -8.69 -3.57 2.29
N ALA A 104 -9.98 -3.36 2.02
CA ALA A 104 -11.01 -4.40 2.11
C ALA A 104 -10.77 -5.58 1.15
N SER A 105 -10.08 -5.33 0.03
CA SER A 105 -9.66 -6.37 -0.91
C SER A 105 -8.40 -7.13 -0.44
N GLY A 106 -7.79 -6.74 0.67
CA GLY A 106 -6.55 -7.31 1.22
C GLY A 106 -5.28 -6.68 0.64
N ASN A 107 -5.34 -5.42 0.18
CA ASN A 107 -4.16 -4.70 -0.28
C ASN A 107 -3.33 -4.21 0.92
N PRO A 108 -2.09 -4.70 1.11
CA PRO A 108 -1.26 -4.34 2.25
C PRO A 108 -0.78 -2.88 2.18
N GLU A 109 -0.48 -2.36 1.00
CA GLU A 109 -0.07 -0.95 0.81
C GLU A 109 -1.21 -0.01 1.18
N ALA A 110 -2.42 -0.28 0.70
CA ALA A 110 -3.60 0.52 1.05
C ALA A 110 -3.91 0.49 2.55
N SER A 111 -3.76 -0.69 3.17
CA SER A 111 -3.93 -0.85 4.62
C SER A 111 -2.87 -0.09 5.40
N TYR A 112 -1.61 -0.11 4.96
CA TYR A 112 -0.54 0.65 5.57
C TYR A 112 -0.82 2.16 5.57
N ILE A 113 -1.17 2.72 4.42
CA ILE A 113 -1.42 4.15 4.24
C ILE A 113 -2.65 4.58 5.03
N LEU A 114 -3.74 3.82 4.90
CA LEU A 114 -4.96 4.08 5.66
C LEU A 114 -4.67 4.01 7.15
N GLY A 115 -3.92 3.00 7.61
CA GLY A 115 -3.52 2.83 9.00
C GLY A 115 -2.83 4.06 9.58
N LEU A 116 -1.84 4.62 8.87
CA LEU A 116 -1.17 5.86 9.27
C LEU A 116 -2.12 7.06 9.29
N GLU A 117 -2.93 7.24 8.26
CA GLU A 117 -3.91 8.33 8.20
C GLU A 117 -4.90 8.26 9.37
N GLU A 118 -5.44 7.09 9.69
CA GLU A 118 -6.40 6.91 10.78
C GLU A 118 -5.76 7.09 12.15
N PHE A 119 -4.57 6.51 12.34
CA PHE A 119 -3.83 6.64 13.59
C PHE A 119 -3.60 8.10 13.94
N CYS A 120 -3.13 8.89 12.96
CA CYS A 120 -2.78 10.28 13.18
C CYS A 120 -4.01 11.20 13.33
N ASN A 121 -5.14 10.80 12.76
CA ASN A 121 -6.42 11.50 12.91
C ASN A 121 -7.23 11.01 14.11
N ARG A 122 -6.55 10.61 15.20
CA ARG A 122 -7.14 10.21 16.49
C ARG A 122 -8.01 8.95 16.44
N ARG A 123 -7.99 8.18 15.34
CA ARG A 123 -8.65 6.87 15.23
C ARG A 123 -7.63 5.77 15.46
N LYS A 124 -6.90 5.84 16.59
CA LYS A 124 -5.74 5.00 16.90
C LYS A 124 -6.00 3.50 16.77
N ALA A 125 -7.08 3.00 17.38
CA ALA A 125 -7.40 1.56 17.35
C ALA A 125 -7.62 1.04 15.91
N SER A 126 -8.37 1.81 15.10
CA SER A 126 -8.60 1.47 13.69
C SER A 126 -7.31 1.55 12.87
N GLY A 127 -6.51 2.61 13.09
CA GLY A 127 -5.20 2.77 12.45
C GLY A 127 -4.24 1.62 12.75
N LEU A 128 -4.14 1.22 14.03
CA LEU A 128 -3.32 0.07 14.45
C LEU A 128 -3.79 -1.24 13.82
N ARG A 129 -5.10 -1.48 13.72
CA ARG A 129 -5.64 -2.68 13.04
C ARG A 129 -5.21 -2.75 11.58
N HIS A 130 -5.26 -1.62 10.87
CA HIS A 130 -4.84 -1.55 9.47
C HIS A 130 -3.32 -1.74 9.29
N LEU A 131 -2.51 -1.16 10.18
CA LEU A 131 -1.05 -1.36 10.19
C LEU A 131 -0.68 -2.82 10.49
N LEU A 132 -1.34 -3.43 11.48
CA LEU A 132 -1.19 -4.84 11.82
C LEU A 132 -1.52 -5.73 10.62
N HIS A 133 -2.67 -5.50 9.97
CA HIS A 133 -3.06 -6.25 8.79
C HIS A 133 -2.02 -6.13 7.66
N ALA A 134 -1.52 -4.92 7.38
CA ALA A 134 -0.47 -4.71 6.39
C ALA A 134 0.83 -5.46 6.74
N MET A 135 1.23 -5.42 8.02
CA MET A 135 2.40 -6.14 8.53
C MET A 135 2.27 -7.66 8.36
N GLU A 136 1.14 -8.24 8.77
CA GLU A 136 0.84 -9.68 8.63
C GLU A 136 0.86 -10.14 7.16
N HIS A 137 0.60 -9.22 6.22
CA HIS A 137 0.65 -9.48 4.78
C HIS A 137 1.99 -9.06 4.14
N GLY A 138 3.04 -8.89 4.95
CA GLY A 138 4.42 -8.70 4.48
C GLY A 138 4.81 -7.25 4.16
N HIS A 139 4.02 -6.24 4.53
CA HIS A 139 4.37 -4.84 4.28
C HIS A 139 5.47 -4.36 5.23
N ALA A 140 6.70 -4.26 4.70
CA ALA A 140 7.89 -3.87 5.45
C ALA A 140 7.74 -2.55 6.23
N ALA A 141 7.27 -1.49 5.57
CA ALA A 141 7.08 -0.20 6.25
C ALA A 141 5.97 -0.23 7.31
N ALA A 142 4.99 -1.13 7.20
CA ALA A 142 3.96 -1.27 8.23
C ALA A 142 4.55 -1.95 9.48
N ALA A 143 5.35 -3.00 9.29
CA ALA A 143 6.09 -3.65 10.39
C ALA A 143 7.01 -2.67 11.12
N TYR A 144 7.81 -1.92 10.35
CA TYR A 144 8.67 -0.86 10.86
C TYR A 144 7.87 0.18 11.66
N MET A 145 6.77 0.70 11.10
CA MET A 145 5.94 1.69 11.78
C MET A 145 5.29 1.12 13.04
N MET A 146 4.72 -0.09 13.00
CA MET A 146 4.19 -0.75 14.20
C MET A 146 5.24 -0.84 15.31
N GLY A 147 6.47 -1.18 14.96
CA GLY A 147 7.59 -1.20 15.88
C GLY A 147 7.94 0.19 16.44
N MET A 148 8.04 1.22 15.60
CA MET A 148 8.28 2.61 16.05
C MET A 148 7.18 3.12 16.99
N ILE A 149 5.92 2.77 16.72
CA ILE A 149 4.76 3.15 17.55
C ILE A 149 4.80 2.42 18.90
N THR A 150 5.09 1.13 18.89
CA THR A 150 5.17 0.34 20.13
C THR A 150 6.36 0.78 20.98
N LEU A 151 7.51 1.06 20.34
CA LEU A 151 8.70 1.61 20.99
C LEU A 151 8.39 2.97 21.61
N HIS A 152 7.75 3.87 20.87
CA HIS A 152 7.26 5.15 21.38
C HIS A 152 6.41 4.98 22.65
N ASP A 153 5.45 4.06 22.64
CA ASP A 153 4.57 3.84 23.79
C ASP A 153 5.34 3.22 24.97
N SER A 154 6.30 2.33 24.71
CA SER A 154 7.18 1.74 25.73
C SER A 154 8.11 2.75 26.41
N LEU A 155 8.51 3.82 25.70
CA LEU A 155 9.29 4.91 26.29
C LEU A 155 8.46 5.75 27.29
N ARG A 156 7.13 5.70 27.19
CA ARG A 156 6.21 6.38 28.11
C ARG A 156 5.72 5.49 29.25
N SER A 157 5.75 4.16 29.08
CA SER A 157 5.34 3.19 30.09
C SER A 157 6.14 1.89 29.98
N PRO A 158 6.81 1.42 31.05
CA PRO A 158 7.81 0.35 30.99
C PRO A 158 7.33 -1.07 30.64
N GLY A 159 6.05 -1.27 30.29
CA GLY A 159 5.50 -2.60 29.95
C GLY A 159 5.51 -2.99 28.47
N GLY A 160 5.93 -2.12 27.55
CA GLY A 160 5.76 -2.33 26.09
C GLY A 160 7.04 -2.64 25.31
N ALA A 161 8.22 -2.64 25.95
CA ALA A 161 9.50 -2.69 25.25
C ALA A 161 9.76 -4.04 24.59
N GLU A 162 9.40 -5.15 25.24
CA GLU A 162 9.56 -6.51 24.70
C GLU A 162 8.71 -6.72 23.45
N GLN A 163 7.44 -6.32 23.47
CA GLN A 163 6.56 -6.40 22.30
C GLN A 163 7.05 -5.51 21.14
N ALA A 164 7.63 -4.35 21.46
CA ALA A 164 8.24 -3.49 20.44
C ALA A 164 9.43 -4.20 19.79
N LEU A 165 10.33 -4.76 20.60
CA LEU A 165 11.50 -5.50 20.14
C LEU A 165 11.11 -6.72 19.32
N GLU A 166 10.14 -7.52 19.75
CA GLU A 166 9.65 -8.68 19.01
C GLU A 166 9.19 -8.31 17.60
N ARG A 167 8.36 -7.27 17.46
CA ARG A 167 7.87 -6.78 16.15
C ARG A 167 9.00 -6.28 15.27
N LEU A 168 9.93 -5.57 15.87
CA LEU A 168 11.06 -4.95 15.21
C LEU A 168 12.11 -5.99 14.78
N ASP A 169 12.35 -7.01 15.59
CA ASP A 169 13.27 -8.11 15.30
C ASP A 169 12.67 -9.07 14.27
N CYS A 170 11.35 -9.33 14.29
CA CYS A 170 10.66 -10.04 13.21
C CYS A 170 10.87 -9.34 11.85
N PHE A 171 10.86 -8.01 11.85
CA PHE A 171 11.13 -7.23 10.65
C PHE A 171 12.62 -7.23 10.27
N SER A 172 13.52 -7.07 11.25
CA SER A 172 14.97 -6.94 11.06
C SER A 172 15.67 -8.26 10.71
N SER A 173 15.06 -9.39 11.08
CA SER A 173 15.55 -10.73 10.76
C SER A 173 15.63 -10.91 9.25
N ALA A 174 16.82 -10.66 8.71
CA ALA A 174 17.19 -11.04 7.37
C ALA A 174 17.52 -12.55 7.38
N PRO A 175 17.40 -13.28 6.26
CA PRO A 175 17.89 -14.65 6.19
C PRO A 175 19.34 -14.69 6.67
N ALA A 176 19.73 -15.73 7.42
CA ALA A 176 21.01 -15.85 8.13
C ALA A 176 22.27 -15.59 7.27
N SER A 177 22.13 -15.61 5.95
CA SER A 177 23.16 -15.24 4.97
C SER A 177 23.38 -13.72 4.78
N SER A 178 22.59 -12.87 5.43
CA SER A 178 22.66 -11.41 5.24
C SER A 178 23.57 -10.77 6.28
N GLY A 179 24.72 -10.25 5.84
CA GLY A 179 25.63 -9.50 6.71
C GLY A 179 25.00 -8.22 7.29
N PRO A 180 25.57 -7.66 8.39
CA PRO A 180 25.02 -6.50 9.11
C PRO A 180 24.74 -5.27 8.22
N SER A 181 25.56 -5.07 7.18
CA SER A 181 25.41 -3.98 6.21
C SER A 181 24.13 -4.08 5.36
N ARG A 182 23.69 -5.30 5.02
CA ARG A 182 22.44 -5.54 4.25
C ARG A 182 21.21 -5.20 5.09
N THR A 183 21.22 -5.55 6.37
CA THR A 183 20.15 -5.21 7.32
C THR A 183 20.05 -3.69 7.50
N ARG A 184 21.16 -2.97 7.68
CA ARG A 184 21.15 -1.50 7.79
C ARG A 184 20.61 -0.80 6.54
N ARG A 185 21.05 -1.20 5.33
CA ARG A 185 20.51 -0.64 4.08
C ARG A 185 19.01 -0.87 3.93
N ARG A 186 18.52 -2.06 4.28
CA ARG A 186 17.07 -2.37 4.29
C ARG A 186 16.33 -1.45 5.25
N MET A 187 16.86 -1.23 6.45
CA MET A 187 16.29 -0.32 7.44
C MET A 187 16.25 1.12 6.93
N ALA A 188 17.35 1.61 6.36
CA ALA A 188 17.40 2.95 5.77
C ALA A 188 16.37 3.13 4.64
N SER A 189 16.20 2.12 3.78
CA SER A 189 15.19 2.13 2.72
C SER A 189 13.76 2.19 3.27
N VAL A 190 13.45 1.35 4.25
CA VAL A 190 12.11 1.28 4.84
C VAL A 190 11.79 2.52 5.67
N ARG A 191 12.77 3.08 6.39
CA ARG A 191 12.66 4.39 7.03
C ARG A 191 12.37 5.49 6.01
N ARG A 192 13.07 5.51 4.85
CA ARG A 192 12.82 6.49 3.78
C ARG A 192 11.37 6.40 3.27
N GLU A 193 10.87 5.19 3.06
CA GLU A 193 9.48 4.95 2.66
C GLU A 193 8.49 5.45 3.73
N ALA A 194 8.72 5.08 4.99
CA ALA A 194 7.89 5.49 6.12
C ALA A 194 7.83 7.02 6.23
N VAL A 195 8.99 7.68 6.25
CA VAL A 195 9.08 9.14 6.27
C VAL A 195 8.38 9.77 5.07
N SER A 196 8.52 9.21 3.87
CA SER A 196 7.85 9.72 2.66
C SER A 196 6.33 9.73 2.81
N VAL A 197 5.74 8.62 3.27
CA VAL A 197 4.29 8.53 3.50
C VAL A 197 3.86 9.47 4.63
N MET A 198 4.59 9.48 5.75
CA MET A 198 4.32 10.35 6.89
C MET A 198 4.30 11.83 6.50
N ARG A 199 5.30 12.30 5.73
CA ARG A 199 5.37 13.68 5.22
C ARG A 199 4.17 14.00 4.31
N ARG A 200 3.80 13.07 3.43
CA ARG A 200 2.69 13.29 2.50
C ARG A 200 1.32 13.32 3.18
N LEU A 201 1.14 12.59 4.29
CA LEU A 201 -0.09 12.64 5.09
C LEU A 201 -0.17 13.91 5.97
N THR A 202 0.86 14.77 5.96
CA THR A 202 0.94 16.03 6.74
C THR A 202 0.59 15.85 8.22
N LEU A 203 1.40 15.06 8.90
CA LEU A 203 1.17 14.63 10.27
C LEU A 203 1.51 15.67 11.34
N ARG A 204 1.00 16.90 11.18
CA ARG A 204 1.04 17.96 12.21
C ARG A 204 0.43 17.54 13.56
N ARG A 205 -0.20 16.36 13.63
CA ARG A 205 -0.88 15.80 14.80
C ARG A 205 -0.13 14.64 15.47
N TRP A 206 0.90 14.08 14.86
CA TRP A 206 1.75 13.14 15.58
C TRP A 206 2.62 13.92 16.56
N ARG A 207 2.27 13.87 17.84
CA ARG A 207 3.12 14.45 18.89
C ARG A 207 4.29 13.53 19.14
N MET A 208 5.42 13.83 18.49
CA MET A 208 6.69 13.17 18.79
C MET A 208 7.03 13.47 20.27
N PRO A 209 7.38 12.46 21.06
CA PRO A 209 7.91 12.66 22.40
C PRO A 209 9.30 13.26 22.29
N GLU A 210 9.80 13.75 23.42
CA GLU A 210 11.21 14.04 23.58
C GLU A 210 12.05 12.81 23.21
N PRO A 211 13.25 13.01 22.65
CA PRO A 211 14.14 11.92 22.32
C PRO A 211 14.36 11.01 23.53
N PRO A 212 14.46 9.68 23.34
CA PRO A 212 14.68 8.74 24.43
C PRO A 212 15.89 9.15 25.25
N THR A 213 15.82 8.93 26.57
CA THR A 213 16.95 9.18 27.47
C THR A 213 18.20 8.43 26.97
N PRO A 214 19.36 9.12 26.91
CA PRO A 214 20.60 8.50 26.47
C PRO A 214 20.94 7.27 27.30
N CYS A 215 21.61 6.30 26.66
CA CYS A 215 22.14 5.15 27.38
C CYS A 215 23.20 5.59 28.40
N ALA A 216 23.22 4.97 29.58
CA ALA A 216 24.23 5.23 30.60
C ALA A 216 25.66 4.83 30.16
N ASN A 217 25.79 3.93 29.18
CA ASN A 217 27.09 3.52 28.64
C ASN A 217 27.66 4.62 27.71
N PRO A 218 28.80 5.24 28.03
CA PRO A 218 29.39 6.34 27.25
C PRO A 218 29.81 5.95 25.82
N TRP A 219 30.02 4.65 25.58
CA TRP A 219 30.43 4.10 24.29
C TRP A 219 29.23 3.74 23.39
N CYS A 220 28.03 3.65 23.94
CA CYS A 220 26.84 3.30 23.18
C CYS A 220 26.47 4.41 22.17
N GLY A 221 26.32 4.04 20.90
CA GLY A 221 26.03 4.95 19.78
C GLY A 221 27.26 5.65 19.18
N LYS A 222 28.47 5.35 19.66
CA LYS A 222 29.72 5.88 19.10
C LYS A 222 30.11 5.14 17.81
N VAL A 223 30.81 5.85 16.93
CA VAL A 223 31.32 5.28 15.67
C VAL A 223 32.45 4.28 15.98
N GLU A 224 32.33 3.07 15.46
CA GLU A 224 33.22 1.94 15.64
C GLU A 224 34.43 2.08 14.68
N SER A 225 35.32 3.03 15.00
CA SER A 225 36.52 3.36 14.24
C SER A 225 36.29 3.84 12.79
N LYS A 226 37.06 4.85 12.35
CA LYS A 226 37.03 5.32 10.97
C LYS A 226 37.65 4.26 10.05
N ARG A 227 36.87 3.30 9.56
CA ARG A 227 37.28 2.57 8.35
C ARG A 227 37.33 3.58 7.21
N ALA A 228 38.50 3.66 6.59
CA ALA A 228 38.85 4.60 5.53
C ALA A 228 37.74 4.67 4.47
N GLU A 229 37.37 5.91 4.13
CA GLU A 229 36.72 6.37 2.90
C GLU A 229 36.05 5.26 2.05
N ALA A 230 34.91 4.77 2.52
CA ALA A 230 33.99 4.07 1.65
C ALA A 230 33.23 5.13 0.85
N TRP A 231 33.46 5.19 -0.46
CA TRP A 231 32.85 6.12 -1.42
C TRP A 231 31.35 5.85 -1.69
N ASP A 232 30.64 5.23 -0.74
CA ASP A 232 29.20 5.02 -0.81
C ASP A 232 28.51 6.03 0.10
N GLY A 233 28.04 7.13 -0.49
CA GLY A 233 27.43 8.29 0.18
C GLY A 233 26.12 8.06 0.95
N ASP A 234 25.83 6.84 1.42
CA ASP A 234 24.77 6.59 2.42
C ASP A 234 25.46 6.52 3.80
N GLY A 235 25.70 7.70 4.40
CA GLY A 235 26.45 7.93 5.64
C GLY A 235 25.88 7.30 6.93
N ASP A 236 25.71 5.99 6.95
CA ASP A 236 25.52 5.22 8.17
C ASP A 236 26.89 4.70 8.65
N ASP A 237 27.66 5.61 9.26
CA ASP A 237 28.88 5.24 10.00
C ASP A 237 28.57 4.05 10.92
N GLU A 238 29.42 3.03 10.87
CA GLU A 238 29.30 1.85 11.71
C GLU A 238 29.35 2.28 13.18
N ARG A 239 28.27 2.05 13.92
CA ARG A 239 28.14 2.47 15.33
C ARG A 239 27.94 1.26 16.22
N TRP A 240 28.63 1.27 17.34
CA TRP A 240 28.51 0.23 18.36
C TRP A 240 27.35 0.55 19.32
N PHE A 241 26.57 -0.47 19.68
CA PHE A 241 25.47 -0.34 20.64
C PHE A 241 25.57 -1.44 21.69
N CYS A 242 25.36 -1.09 22.97
CA CYS A 242 25.45 -2.05 24.07
C CYS A 242 24.25 -3.01 24.15
N SER A 243 23.18 -2.75 23.40
CA SER A 243 21.97 -3.58 23.36
C SER A 243 21.14 -3.30 22.11
N GLN A 244 20.27 -4.26 21.77
CA GLN A 244 19.32 -4.13 20.66
C GLN A 244 18.32 -2.98 20.88
N ILE A 245 17.87 -2.76 22.11
CA ILE A 245 16.99 -1.64 22.45
C ILE A 245 17.69 -0.29 22.25
N CYS A 246 18.98 -0.19 22.53
CA CYS A 246 19.75 1.04 22.25
C CYS A 246 19.89 1.29 20.75
N TRP A 247 20.05 0.25 19.94
CA TRP A 247 20.06 0.38 18.48
C TRP A 247 18.71 0.87 17.95
N TRP A 248 17.59 0.29 18.43
CA TRP A 248 16.25 0.74 18.03
C TRP A 248 15.89 2.13 18.55
N LYS A 249 16.34 2.53 19.75
CA LYS A 249 16.22 3.92 20.23
C LYS A 249 16.95 4.90 19.30
N HIS A 250 18.14 4.53 18.82
CA HIS A 250 18.89 5.34 17.86
C HIS A 250 18.20 5.41 16.49
N GLU A 251 17.69 4.28 16.00
CA GLU A 251 16.90 4.25 14.77
C GLU A 251 15.62 5.08 14.90
N TYR A 252 14.97 5.05 16.06
CA TYR A 252 13.84 5.89 16.39
C TYR A 252 14.21 7.37 16.30
N CYS A 253 15.32 7.82 16.91
CA CYS A 253 15.81 9.20 16.77
C CYS A 253 16.00 9.59 15.30
N LYS A 254 16.68 8.75 14.50
CA LYS A 254 16.86 9.00 13.06
C LYS A 254 15.54 9.11 12.29
N PHE A 255 14.51 8.40 12.73
CA PHE A 255 13.17 8.50 12.18
C PHE A 255 12.50 9.83 12.56
N ILE A 256 12.55 10.23 13.83
CA ILE A 256 12.00 11.50 14.29
C ILE A 256 12.64 12.67 13.54
N ASP A 257 13.96 12.69 13.45
CA ASP A 257 14.73 13.79 12.85
C ASP A 257 14.37 14.03 11.37
N LYS A 258 13.72 13.06 10.72
CA LYS A 258 13.36 13.11 9.30
C LYS A 258 11.88 13.40 9.05
N ILE A 259 11.01 13.36 10.05
CA ILE A 259 9.57 13.65 9.88
C ILE A 259 9.34 15.15 9.88
#